data_AF-A0A1Q8S4B5-F1
#
_entry.id   AF-A0A1Q8S4B5-F1
#
_cell.length_a   1.000
_cell.length_b   1.000
_cell.length_c   1.000
_cell.angle_alpha   90.00
_cell.angle_beta   90.00
_cell.angle_gamma   90.00
#
_symmetry.space_group_name_H-M   'P 1'
#
loop_
_entity.id
_entity.type
_entity.pdbx_description
1 polymer ?
#
loop_
_entity_poly.entity_id
_entity_poly.type
_entity_poly.pdbx_seq_one_letter_code
_entity_poly.pdbx_strand_id
1 'polypeptide(L)'
;MGDILRFTKASLLSGATDLTSQGLYDFLERAAPGFGALSKFFSAWLKLDLATIVLLIAFGGEIPRALSGLQKLGTQLYWWITRFFTASISIASNDKLNREVLNWLGAHVLTRQGTRVLTARTEVIQNEAWYYRKPIERNDLHHEKRVPVQYLPTFGTTWFFYDGGFFMVRRVSTRSNGSYYGIPDEYSAAPEGDEPLVVMRLGRSMEPVKSFLNNCRVFADKQRESFITVRATKNQYNQESWDTTILRPIRPLETVHFDEKTKRELVADIETYLNHATRKFYTERGIPYRRGYLFHGPPGTGKTSLSLALASYFNLELYLLHIPSIRDDNDLENLFTALPPKCIVLLEDIDAVGIERRKRFDPDESSSDESDGGSDESSARSFGQCRCTLSGLLNVLDGVASQEGRIVLMTSNVAHKLDRALVRPGRIDRMIFLGNISKQSAKGMFERMYRPHPSTQTASAPHGDQNAKVLRKEQEEEFDRLAEKFSSQVPDDIFTPAQLQGFLLNHRNAPEEAAKRVGSWTVEEKALMDEAQRRKKLVAERKAKKKKAIKLKALKALGTEVEREYDGNGKDIGGEKPILNDKQGASEKFHDPENETQEEAYGVESK
;
A
#
# COMPACT_ATOMS: atom_id res chain seq x y z
N MET A 1 40.84 -5.76 -56.03
CA MET A 1 39.43 -5.33 -56.22
C MET A 1 39.38 -4.21 -57.28
N GLY A 2 40.01 -4.40 -58.44
CA GLY A 2 40.26 -3.33 -59.43
C GLY A 2 39.23 -3.21 -60.56
N ASP A 3 38.56 -4.31 -60.92
CA ASP A 3 37.79 -4.38 -62.17
C ASP A 3 36.29 -4.04 -62.03
N ILE A 4 35.78 -3.95 -60.80
CA ILE A 4 34.37 -3.58 -60.55
C ILE A 4 34.11 -2.08 -60.79
N LEU A 5 35.16 -1.24 -60.77
CA LEU A 5 35.05 0.22 -60.97
C LEU A 5 35.23 0.68 -62.43
N ARG A 6 35.44 -0.24 -63.38
CA ARG A 6 35.49 0.09 -64.82
C ARG A 6 34.16 -0.09 -65.56
N PHE A 7 33.24 -0.90 -65.04
CA PHE A 7 31.99 -1.23 -65.74
C PHE A 7 30.87 -0.18 -65.64
N THR A 8 30.92 0.75 -64.68
CA THR A 8 29.86 1.76 -64.48
C THR A 8 30.10 3.10 -65.17
N LYS A 9 31.29 3.32 -65.77
CA LYS A 9 31.57 4.53 -66.59
C LYS A 9 31.32 4.37 -68.09
N ALA A 10 31.11 3.14 -68.57
CA ALA A 10 31.11 2.84 -70.02
C ALA A 10 29.72 2.61 -70.65
N SER A 11 28.63 2.52 -69.87
CA SER A 11 27.30 2.13 -70.38
C SER A 11 26.23 3.24 -70.41
N LEU A 12 26.54 4.45 -69.92
CA LEU A 12 25.59 5.58 -69.84
C LEU A 12 26.14 6.91 -70.39
N LEU A 13 27.36 6.91 -70.93
CA LEU A 13 28.03 8.12 -71.45
C LEU A 13 28.56 7.97 -72.88
N SER A 14 28.29 6.86 -73.56
CA SER A 14 28.75 6.59 -74.95
C SER A 14 27.67 6.81 -76.01
N GLY A 15 26.53 7.41 -75.67
CA GLY A 15 25.40 7.65 -76.58
C GLY A 15 24.76 9.03 -76.48
N ALA A 16 25.38 9.96 -75.74
CA ALA A 16 24.74 11.22 -75.33
C ALA A 16 25.70 12.43 -75.43
N THR A 17 26.57 12.47 -76.44
CA THR A 17 27.47 13.61 -76.71
C THR A 17 27.22 14.31 -78.05
N ASP A 18 26.32 13.80 -78.90
CA ASP A 18 25.87 14.44 -80.15
C ASP A 18 24.33 14.50 -80.26
N LEU A 19 23.63 14.74 -79.14
CA LEU A 19 22.28 15.30 -79.22
C LEU A 19 22.39 16.82 -79.40
N THR A 20 22.54 17.24 -80.65
CA THR A 20 22.09 18.58 -81.07
C THR A 20 20.62 18.75 -80.65
N SER A 21 20.15 19.99 -80.50
CA SER A 21 18.77 20.28 -80.08
C SER A 21 17.72 19.50 -80.91
N GLN A 22 17.99 19.32 -82.21
CA GLN A 22 17.17 18.54 -83.14
C GLN A 22 16.99 17.07 -82.71
N GLY A 23 18.04 16.39 -82.21
CA GLY A 23 17.93 14.99 -81.78
C GLY A 23 17.06 14.81 -80.52
N LEU A 24 17.03 15.82 -79.64
CA LEU A 24 16.14 15.85 -78.47
C LEU A 24 14.69 16.13 -78.89
N TYR A 25 14.48 17.01 -79.88
CA TYR A 25 13.18 17.25 -80.49
C TYR A 25 12.60 16.01 -81.18
N ASP A 26 13.38 15.31 -82.01
CA ASP A 26 12.95 14.08 -82.70
C ASP A 26 12.59 12.94 -81.73
N PHE A 27 13.32 12.82 -80.61
CA PHE A 27 12.99 11.85 -79.57
C PHE A 27 11.65 12.19 -78.88
N LEU A 28 11.41 13.46 -78.57
CA LEU A 28 10.18 13.91 -77.91
C LEU A 28 8.96 13.88 -78.84
N GLU A 29 9.13 14.18 -80.14
CA GLU A 29 8.08 14.03 -81.16
C GLU A 29 7.68 12.55 -81.36
N ARG A 30 8.65 11.62 -81.28
CA ARG A 30 8.38 10.17 -81.31
C ARG A 30 7.71 9.65 -80.02
N ALA A 31 8.05 10.23 -78.87
CA ALA A 31 7.47 9.84 -77.58
C ALA A 31 6.05 10.39 -77.36
N ALA A 32 5.74 11.56 -77.93
CA ALA A 32 4.44 12.20 -77.87
C ALA A 32 4.13 12.95 -79.19
N PRO A 33 3.44 12.32 -80.15
CA PRO A 33 3.16 12.94 -81.45
C PRO A 33 2.31 14.22 -81.27
N GLY A 34 2.82 15.36 -81.75
CA GLY A 34 2.25 16.69 -81.53
C GLY A 34 3.09 17.59 -80.61
N PHE A 35 4.18 17.08 -80.03
CA PHE A 35 5.09 17.84 -79.18
C PHE A 35 5.66 19.09 -79.88
N GLY A 36 5.97 19.02 -81.18
CA GLY A 36 6.48 20.14 -81.96
C GLY A 36 5.47 21.26 -82.18
N ALA A 37 4.17 20.97 -82.16
CA ALA A 37 3.13 21.99 -82.16
C ALA A 37 3.05 22.70 -80.79
N LEU A 38 3.17 21.94 -79.70
CA LEU A 38 3.24 22.49 -78.35
C LEU A 38 4.48 23.37 -78.15
N SER A 39 5.66 22.90 -78.54
CA SER A 39 6.91 23.68 -78.47
C SER A 39 6.82 24.99 -79.26
N LYS A 40 6.28 24.97 -80.48
CA LYS A 40 6.06 26.19 -81.27
C LYS A 40 5.08 27.16 -80.60
N PHE A 41 4.03 26.66 -79.95
CA PHE A 41 3.10 27.49 -79.19
C PHE A 41 3.79 28.16 -77.98
N PHE A 42 4.48 27.39 -77.13
CA PHE A 42 5.17 27.93 -75.96
C PHE A 42 6.35 28.85 -76.32
N SER A 43 7.12 28.55 -77.37
CA SER A 43 8.23 29.41 -77.79
C SER A 43 7.76 30.71 -78.47
N ALA A 44 6.69 30.68 -79.27
CA ALA A 44 6.17 31.86 -79.95
C ALA A 44 5.38 32.81 -79.03
N TRP A 45 4.56 32.28 -78.11
CA TRP A 45 3.66 33.09 -77.29
C TRP A 45 4.21 33.42 -75.90
N LEU A 46 5.00 32.51 -75.29
CA LEU A 46 5.54 32.69 -73.94
C LEU A 46 7.06 32.93 -73.90
N LYS A 47 7.75 32.84 -75.06
CA LYS A 47 9.22 32.95 -75.18
C LYS A 47 10.02 31.99 -74.28
N LEU A 48 9.41 30.86 -73.92
CA LEU A 48 10.04 29.83 -73.10
C LEU A 48 10.45 28.66 -73.99
N ASP A 49 11.70 28.22 -73.85
CA ASP A 49 12.17 26.99 -74.48
C ASP A 49 11.71 25.78 -73.66
N LEU A 50 10.93 24.90 -74.31
CA LEU A 50 10.32 23.76 -73.65
C LEU A 50 11.37 22.71 -73.24
N ALA A 51 12.52 22.66 -73.93
CA ALA A 51 13.61 21.75 -73.58
C ALA A 51 14.29 22.13 -72.25
N THR A 52 14.54 23.42 -71.99
CA THR A 52 15.05 23.89 -70.70
C THR A 52 14.04 23.74 -69.57
N ILE A 53 12.73 23.81 -69.83
CA ILE A 53 11.69 23.46 -68.85
C ILE A 53 11.73 21.97 -68.50
N VAL A 54 11.82 21.07 -69.49
CA VAL A 54 11.93 19.62 -69.25
C VAL A 54 13.23 19.29 -68.49
N LEU A 55 14.33 19.98 -68.79
CA LEU A 55 15.60 19.85 -68.06
C LEU A 55 15.45 20.31 -66.59
N LEU A 56 14.79 21.44 -66.34
CA LEU A 56 14.50 21.95 -64.99
C LEU A 56 13.58 21.01 -64.20
N ILE A 57 12.60 20.38 -64.85
CA ILE A 57 11.72 19.39 -64.22
C ILE A 57 12.51 18.11 -63.88
N ALA A 58 13.41 17.66 -64.76
CA ALA A 58 14.27 16.51 -64.51
C ALA A 58 15.22 16.74 -63.32
N PHE A 59 15.96 17.86 -63.30
CA PHE A 59 16.80 18.22 -62.16
C PHE A 59 15.97 18.50 -60.89
N GLY A 60 14.81 19.13 -61.02
CA GLY A 60 13.87 19.39 -59.93
C GLY A 60 13.28 18.12 -59.30
N GLY A 61 13.18 17.02 -60.06
CA GLY A 61 12.80 15.70 -59.56
C GLY A 61 13.96 14.92 -58.92
N GLU A 62 15.18 15.03 -59.47
CA GLU A 62 16.35 14.30 -58.97
C GLU A 62 17.00 14.92 -57.73
N ILE A 63 16.98 16.25 -57.57
CA ILE A 63 17.54 16.91 -56.38
C ILE A 63 16.85 16.44 -55.07
N PRO A 64 15.50 16.40 -54.96
CA PRO A 64 14.82 15.84 -53.79
C PRO A 64 15.09 14.34 -53.58
N ARG A 65 15.27 13.56 -54.66
CA ARG A 65 15.63 12.13 -54.59
C ARG A 65 17.04 11.94 -54.02
N ALA A 66 18.01 12.71 -54.51
CA ALA A 66 19.38 12.71 -54.00
C ALA A 66 19.45 13.16 -52.53
N LEU A 67 18.71 14.21 -52.15
CA LEU A 67 18.64 14.70 -50.78
C LEU A 67 17.99 13.67 -49.84
N SER A 68 16.90 13.02 -50.28
CA SER A 68 16.26 11.91 -49.56
C SER A 68 17.19 10.69 -49.44
N GLY A 69 17.98 10.40 -50.47
CA GLY A 69 19.00 9.34 -50.47
C GLY A 69 20.12 9.63 -49.47
N LEU A 70 20.60 10.87 -49.42
CA LEU A 70 21.59 11.32 -48.44
C LEU A 70 21.05 11.27 -47.02
N GLN A 71 19.79 11.65 -46.79
CA GLN A 71 19.13 11.52 -45.48
C GLN A 71 18.98 10.04 -45.06
N LYS A 72 18.62 9.15 -45.99
CA LYS A 72 18.59 7.69 -45.74
C LYS A 72 19.97 7.13 -45.42
N LEU A 73 21.02 7.54 -46.14
CA LEU A 73 22.40 7.12 -45.86
C LEU A 73 22.88 7.65 -44.50
N GLY A 74 22.61 8.93 -44.19
CA GLY A 74 22.95 9.54 -42.90
C GLY A 74 22.25 8.88 -41.72
N THR A 75 20.97 8.53 -41.85
CA THR A 75 20.23 7.78 -40.82
C THR A 75 20.73 6.35 -40.66
N GLN A 76 21.03 5.63 -41.74
CA GLN A 76 21.67 4.30 -41.67
C GLN A 76 23.04 4.36 -40.98
N LEU A 77 23.88 5.34 -41.34
CA LEU A 77 25.19 5.54 -40.72
C LEU A 77 25.06 5.92 -39.24
N TYR A 78 24.09 6.76 -38.86
CA TYR A 78 23.77 7.08 -37.48
C TYR A 78 23.39 5.84 -36.67
N TRP A 79 22.50 4.98 -37.20
CA TRP A 79 22.12 3.73 -36.54
C TRP A 79 23.28 2.73 -36.43
N TRP A 80 24.16 2.70 -37.43
CA TRP A 80 25.39 1.91 -37.38
C TRP A 80 26.35 2.41 -36.29
N ILE A 81 26.67 3.71 -36.28
CA ILE A 81 27.56 4.32 -35.28
C ILE A 81 27.00 4.12 -33.87
N THR A 82 25.73 4.43 -33.63
CA THR A 82 25.10 4.26 -32.31
C THR A 82 25.12 2.79 -31.87
N ARG A 83 24.82 1.83 -32.75
CA ARG A 83 24.86 0.39 -32.44
C ARG A 83 26.27 -0.14 -32.15
N PHE A 84 27.33 0.39 -32.77
CA PHE A 84 28.70 -0.10 -32.61
C PHE A 84 29.53 0.64 -31.53
N PHE A 85 29.11 1.84 -31.14
CA PHE A 85 29.83 2.71 -30.19
C PHE A 85 29.02 3.09 -28.94
N THR A 86 27.81 2.57 -28.75
CA THR A 86 27.06 2.77 -27.50
C THR A 86 26.54 1.45 -26.93
N ALA A 87 26.46 1.38 -25.60
CA ALA A 87 25.73 0.34 -24.90
C ALA A 87 24.41 0.95 -24.39
N SER A 88 23.29 0.22 -24.55
CA SER A 88 21.95 0.69 -24.20
C SER A 88 21.15 -0.34 -23.41
N ILE A 89 20.31 0.14 -22.48
CA ILE A 89 19.33 -0.64 -21.73
C ILE A 89 17.99 0.10 -21.81
N SER A 90 16.95 -0.60 -22.26
CA SER A 90 15.56 -0.13 -22.23
C SER A 90 14.89 -0.53 -20.91
N ILE A 91 14.20 0.41 -20.27
CA ILE A 91 13.42 0.22 -19.05
C ILE A 91 11.94 0.40 -19.43
N ALA A 92 11.08 -0.53 -19.01
CA ALA A 92 9.65 -0.45 -19.27
C ALA A 92 9.02 0.77 -18.58
N SER A 93 7.88 1.23 -19.10
CA SER A 93 7.13 2.37 -18.55
C SER A 93 6.62 2.12 -17.13
N ASN A 94 6.04 0.94 -16.91
CA ASN A 94 5.46 0.50 -15.64
C ASN A 94 6.48 0.02 -14.60
N ASP A 95 7.77 -0.04 -14.93
CA ASP A 95 8.81 -0.49 -13.99
C ASP A 95 9.11 0.59 -12.95
N LYS A 96 9.17 0.20 -11.68
CA LYS A 96 9.63 1.02 -10.56
C LYS A 96 11.00 1.67 -10.85
N LEU A 97 11.91 0.96 -11.54
CA LEU A 97 13.24 1.45 -11.91
C LEU A 97 13.19 2.70 -12.81
N ASN A 98 12.15 2.84 -13.64
CA ASN A 98 11.95 4.00 -14.53
C ASN A 98 11.92 5.31 -13.71
N ARG A 99 11.14 5.29 -12.63
CA ARG A 99 10.95 6.42 -11.70
C ARG A 99 12.20 6.71 -10.90
N GLU A 100 12.91 5.67 -10.46
CA GLU A 100 14.16 5.82 -9.71
C GLU A 100 15.26 6.49 -10.55
N VAL A 101 15.31 6.20 -11.86
CA VAL A 101 16.19 6.90 -12.80
C VAL A 101 15.76 8.36 -13.01
N LEU A 102 14.47 8.64 -13.23
CA LEU A 102 13.98 10.01 -13.41
C LEU A 102 14.21 10.89 -12.18
N ASN A 103 13.99 10.36 -10.98
CA ASN A 103 14.21 11.07 -9.72
C ASN A 103 15.70 11.35 -9.48
N TRP A 104 16.58 10.40 -9.81
CA TRP A 104 18.03 10.61 -9.77
C TRP A 104 18.48 11.71 -10.74
N LEU A 105 17.96 11.71 -11.97
CA LEU A 105 18.24 12.74 -12.98
C LEU A 105 17.73 14.12 -12.53
N GLY A 106 16.52 14.20 -11.98
CA GLY A 106 15.97 15.42 -11.38
C GLY A 106 16.89 15.99 -10.31
N ALA A 107 17.35 15.16 -9.38
CA ALA A 107 18.19 15.57 -8.26
C ALA A 107 19.63 15.96 -8.65
N HIS A 108 20.27 15.24 -9.59
CA HIS A 108 21.70 15.37 -9.88
C HIS A 108 22.04 16.07 -11.20
N VAL A 109 21.19 15.95 -12.22
CA VAL A 109 21.46 16.44 -13.58
C VAL A 109 20.79 17.78 -13.81
N LEU A 110 19.47 17.86 -13.60
CA LEU A 110 18.69 19.07 -13.91
C LEU A 110 19.10 20.26 -13.02
N THR A 111 19.37 20.00 -11.74
CA THR A 111 19.87 20.99 -10.77
C THR A 111 21.24 21.56 -11.11
N ARG A 112 22.10 20.78 -11.77
CA ARG A 112 23.52 21.14 -12.02
C ARG A 112 23.78 21.64 -13.45
N GLN A 113 23.02 21.16 -14.44
CA GLN A 113 23.32 21.43 -15.86
C GLN A 113 22.45 22.53 -16.49
N GLY A 114 21.53 23.14 -15.75
CA GLY A 114 20.73 24.27 -16.24
C GLY A 114 19.83 23.90 -17.43
N THR A 115 19.24 22.70 -17.40
CA THR A 115 18.38 22.17 -18.45
C THR A 115 17.20 23.12 -18.71
N ARG A 116 17.05 23.57 -19.97
CA ARG A 116 16.11 24.64 -20.35
C ARG A 116 14.67 24.19 -20.61
N VAL A 117 14.44 22.88 -20.76
CA VAL A 117 13.10 22.30 -20.98
C VAL A 117 12.87 21.23 -19.93
N LEU A 118 11.81 21.40 -19.15
CA LEU A 118 11.52 20.62 -17.95
C LEU A 118 10.02 20.33 -17.90
N THR A 119 9.66 19.17 -17.34
CA THR A 119 8.28 18.85 -16.99
C THR A 119 8.05 19.12 -15.51
N ALA A 120 7.10 19.99 -15.20
CA ALA A 120 6.68 20.24 -13.83
C ALA A 120 5.63 19.21 -13.38
N ARG A 121 5.80 18.65 -12.17
CA ARG A 121 4.83 17.78 -11.49
C ARG A 121 4.60 18.26 -10.06
N THR A 122 3.40 18.05 -9.52
CA THR A 122 3.07 18.36 -8.12
C THR A 122 2.63 17.08 -7.40
N GLU A 123 3.52 16.08 -7.42
CA GLU A 123 3.15 14.67 -7.22
C GLU A 123 2.27 14.44 -6.00
N VAL A 124 1.21 13.68 -6.24
CA VAL A 124 0.60 12.88 -5.20
C VAL A 124 0.81 11.44 -5.60
N ILE A 125 1.29 10.66 -4.64
CA ILE A 125 1.60 9.25 -4.83
C ILE A 125 0.32 8.51 -5.22
N GLN A 126 0.24 8.11 -6.49
CA GLN A 126 -0.40 6.88 -6.89
C GLN A 126 0.08 6.46 -8.27
N ASN A 127 0.24 5.15 -8.45
CA ASN A 127 0.20 4.57 -9.79
C ASN A 127 -1.23 4.06 -10.03
N GLU A 128 -1.73 4.25 -11.24
CA GLU A 128 -2.89 3.49 -11.78
C GLU A 128 -4.25 3.63 -11.06
N ALA A 129 -4.96 4.75 -11.30
CA ALA A 129 -6.38 4.72 -11.69
C ALA A 129 -6.91 6.11 -12.09
N TRP A 130 -7.70 6.16 -13.18
CA TRP A 130 -8.27 7.41 -13.69
C TRP A 130 -9.37 7.97 -12.78
N TYR A 131 -9.46 9.31 -12.72
CA TYR A 131 -10.41 10.11 -11.91
C TYR A 131 -10.29 10.01 -10.38
N TYR A 132 -9.24 10.58 -9.76
CA TYR A 132 -9.22 10.80 -8.31
C TYR A 132 -8.70 12.17 -7.85
N ARG A 133 -9.32 12.67 -6.76
CA ARG A 133 -8.84 13.80 -5.95
C ARG A 133 -7.54 13.42 -5.25
N LYS A 134 -6.59 14.37 -5.12
CA LYS A 134 -5.33 14.24 -4.38
C LYS A 134 -5.51 13.65 -2.96
N PRO A 135 -4.92 12.48 -2.62
CA PRO A 135 -4.37 12.27 -1.28
C PRO A 135 -3.32 13.35 -0.98
N ILE A 136 -3.65 14.28 -0.07
CA ILE A 136 -2.75 15.35 0.32
C ILE A 136 -1.61 14.75 1.15
N GLU A 137 -0.36 14.89 0.69
CA GLU A 137 0.79 14.76 1.58
C GLU A 137 0.65 15.79 2.70
N ARG A 138 0.32 15.34 3.92
CA ARG A 138 0.28 16.19 5.10
C ARG A 138 1.71 16.48 5.54
N ASN A 139 2.35 17.45 4.89
CA ASN A 139 3.47 18.17 5.48
C ASN A 139 2.94 19.10 6.59
N ASP A 140 2.47 18.51 7.71
CA ASP A 140 1.79 19.23 8.79
C ASP A 140 2.66 20.32 9.48
N LEU A 141 3.97 20.31 9.24
CA LEU A 141 4.92 21.26 9.83
C LEU A 141 4.90 22.64 9.16
N HIS A 142 4.63 22.68 7.85
CA HIS A 142 4.48 23.92 7.08
C HIS A 142 3.02 24.03 6.63
N HIS A 143 2.33 25.12 6.97
CA HIS A 143 0.92 25.35 6.60
C HIS A 143 0.68 25.56 5.08
N GLU A 144 1.67 25.25 4.24
CA GLU A 144 1.57 25.30 2.80
C GLU A 144 0.74 24.13 2.27
N LYS A 145 -0.53 24.41 1.95
CA LYS A 145 -1.41 23.50 1.18
C LYS A 145 -0.91 23.22 -0.26
N ARG A 146 0.29 23.69 -0.61
CA ARG A 146 0.91 23.57 -1.93
C ARG A 146 1.87 22.39 -1.90
N VAL A 147 1.54 21.35 -2.66
CA VAL A 147 2.47 20.25 -2.92
C VAL A 147 3.67 20.82 -3.69
N PRO A 148 4.92 20.52 -3.30
CA PRO A 148 6.10 21.04 -3.98
C PRO A 148 6.11 20.65 -5.46
N VAL A 149 6.56 21.57 -6.31
CA VAL A 149 6.76 21.30 -7.74
C VAL A 149 8.06 20.54 -7.91
N GLN A 150 7.97 19.26 -8.27
CA GLN A 150 9.09 18.48 -8.75
C GLN A 150 9.33 18.79 -10.25
N TYR A 151 10.58 18.98 -10.63
CA TYR A 151 10.97 19.17 -12.03
C TYR A 151 11.68 17.92 -12.55
N LEU A 152 11.16 17.36 -13.64
CA LEU A 152 11.68 16.15 -14.28
C LEU A 152 12.11 16.43 -15.72
N PRO A 153 12.91 15.54 -16.34
CA PRO A 153 13.21 15.64 -17.76
C PRO A 153 11.94 15.46 -18.59
N THR A 154 11.78 16.29 -19.62
CA THR A 154 10.70 16.17 -20.61
C THR A 154 10.92 14.98 -21.56
N PHE A 155 10.19 14.91 -22.66
CA PHE A 155 10.47 14.00 -23.77
C PHE A 155 11.87 14.21 -24.38
N GLY A 156 12.25 13.33 -25.29
CA GLY A 156 13.54 13.45 -25.97
C GLY A 156 14.71 13.00 -25.10
N THR A 157 15.84 13.70 -25.21
CA THR A 157 17.16 13.14 -24.86
C THR A 157 17.92 13.99 -23.85
N THR A 158 18.12 13.46 -22.64
CA THR A 158 18.93 14.08 -21.57
C THR A 158 20.34 13.53 -21.58
N TRP A 159 21.32 14.38 -21.85
CA TRP A 159 22.75 14.07 -21.83
C TRP A 159 23.37 14.47 -20.49
N PHE A 160 24.24 13.64 -19.92
CA PHE A 160 24.95 13.95 -18.69
C PHE A 160 26.29 13.23 -18.59
N PHE A 161 27.14 13.69 -17.67
CA PHE A 161 28.42 13.06 -17.36
C PHE A 161 28.32 12.38 -16.00
N TYR A 162 28.69 11.10 -15.93
CA TYR A 162 28.65 10.29 -14.72
C TYR A 162 29.78 9.26 -14.76
N ASP A 163 30.47 9.06 -13.63
CA ASP A 163 31.55 8.08 -13.44
C ASP A 163 32.56 8.02 -14.61
N GLY A 164 33.12 9.17 -14.97
CA GLY A 164 34.11 9.30 -16.04
C GLY A 164 33.57 9.11 -17.47
N GLY A 165 32.25 8.93 -17.66
CA GLY A 165 31.63 8.64 -18.95
C GLY A 165 30.48 9.58 -19.33
N PHE A 166 30.25 9.70 -20.64
CA PHE A 166 29.05 10.34 -21.18
C PHE A 166 27.89 9.36 -21.25
N PHE A 167 26.79 9.73 -20.58
CA PHE A 167 25.53 9.03 -20.54
C PHE A 167 24.44 9.84 -21.23
N MET A 168 23.42 9.13 -21.68
CA MET A 168 22.27 9.66 -22.39
C MET A 168 21.03 8.89 -21.94
N VAL A 169 20.04 9.54 -21.34
CA VAL A 169 18.73 8.94 -21.07
C VAL A 169 17.72 9.56 -22.04
N ARG A 170 17.12 8.72 -22.88
CA ARG A 170 16.04 9.12 -23.79
C ARG A 170 14.69 8.65 -23.24
N ARG A 171 13.75 9.58 -23.09
CA ARG A 171 12.34 9.29 -22.78
C ARG A 171 11.58 9.18 -24.10
N VAL A 172 11.00 8.00 -24.37
CA VAL A 172 10.38 7.69 -25.66
C VAL A 172 8.87 7.90 -25.56
N SER A 173 8.32 8.85 -26.32
CA SER A 173 6.86 9.03 -26.40
C SER A 173 6.19 7.76 -26.94
N THR A 174 5.16 7.28 -26.23
CA THR A 174 4.32 6.13 -26.62
C THR A 174 3.13 6.54 -27.48
N ARG A 175 2.84 7.84 -27.58
CA ARG A 175 1.75 8.38 -28.39
C ARG A 175 2.07 8.13 -29.87
N SER A 176 1.15 7.51 -30.61
CA SER A 176 1.30 7.36 -32.06
C SER A 176 1.34 8.73 -32.75
N ASN A 177 2.00 8.82 -33.91
CA ASN A 177 2.22 10.04 -34.73
C ASN A 177 0.90 10.70 -35.23
N GLY A 178 0.06 11.18 -34.31
CA GLY A 178 -1.34 11.49 -34.55
C GLY A 178 -1.82 12.72 -33.80
N SER A 179 -0.99 13.76 -33.70
CA SER A 179 -1.40 15.16 -33.41
C SER A 179 -0.23 16.11 -33.70
N TYR A 180 -0.46 17.10 -34.56
CA TYR A 180 0.50 18.15 -34.97
C TYR A 180 1.78 17.67 -35.67
N TYR A 181 1.70 17.54 -37.00
CA TYR A 181 2.87 17.47 -37.88
C TYR A 181 3.81 18.68 -37.64
N GLY A 182 5.06 18.42 -37.26
CA GLY A 182 6.13 19.42 -37.21
C GLY A 182 6.45 20.04 -35.84
N ILE A 183 5.73 19.69 -34.76
CA ILE A 183 6.08 20.10 -33.40
C ILE A 183 6.94 19.00 -32.75
N PRO A 184 8.13 19.30 -32.17
CA PRO A 184 8.93 18.30 -31.44
C PRO A 184 8.19 17.76 -30.21
N ASP A 185 8.45 16.50 -29.86
CA ASP A 185 7.80 15.81 -28.73
C ASP A 185 7.93 16.58 -27.41
N GLU A 186 9.04 17.31 -27.20
CA GLU A 186 9.31 18.10 -26.00
C GLU A 186 8.30 19.24 -25.76
N TYR A 187 7.56 19.65 -26.80
CA TYR A 187 6.60 20.74 -26.77
C TYR A 187 5.16 20.32 -27.13
N SER A 188 4.95 19.08 -27.60
CA SER A 188 3.63 18.59 -28.02
C SER A 188 2.74 18.22 -26.83
N ALA A 189 3.33 17.67 -25.76
CA ALA A 189 2.63 17.35 -24.51
C ALA A 189 3.60 17.23 -23.33
N ALA A 190 3.06 17.40 -22.11
CA ALA A 190 3.77 16.99 -20.90
C ALA A 190 3.72 15.45 -20.75
N PRO A 191 4.85 14.79 -20.41
CA PRO A 191 4.88 13.37 -20.12
C PRO A 191 3.95 12.93 -18.97
N GLU A 192 3.23 11.84 -19.19
CA GLU A 192 2.24 11.22 -18.30
C GLU A 192 2.87 10.27 -17.28
N GLY A 193 4.10 9.79 -17.51
CA GLY A 193 4.86 8.99 -16.55
C GLY A 193 5.02 7.53 -16.95
N ASP A 194 4.17 7.07 -17.87
CA ASP A 194 4.12 5.70 -18.36
C ASP A 194 4.85 5.57 -19.71
N GLU A 195 6.03 6.20 -19.80
CA GLU A 195 6.86 6.18 -21.00
C GLU A 195 8.16 5.40 -20.77
N PRO A 196 8.54 4.50 -21.70
CA PRO A 196 9.77 3.73 -21.55
C PRO A 196 10.99 4.64 -21.69
N LEU A 197 12.01 4.34 -20.88
CA LEU A 197 13.30 5.01 -20.92
C LEU A 197 14.31 4.14 -21.66
N VAL A 198 15.21 4.77 -22.40
CA VAL A 198 16.40 4.13 -22.96
C VAL A 198 17.62 4.81 -22.37
N VAL A 199 18.32 4.11 -21.48
CA VAL A 199 19.56 4.56 -20.87
C VAL A 199 20.72 4.07 -21.73
N MET A 200 21.58 4.99 -22.18
CA MET A 200 22.68 4.72 -23.09
C MET A 200 23.97 5.34 -22.57
N ARG A 201 25.11 4.74 -22.93
CA ARG A 201 26.45 5.22 -22.56
C ARG A 201 27.41 5.08 -23.73
N LEU A 202 28.26 6.09 -23.96
CA LEU A 202 29.27 6.04 -25.01
C LEU A 202 30.37 5.01 -24.66
N GLY A 203 30.55 4.02 -25.52
CA GLY A 203 31.47 2.89 -25.35
C GLY A 203 30.77 1.53 -25.47
N ARG A 204 31.56 0.45 -25.50
CA ARG A 204 31.09 -0.92 -25.78
C ARG A 204 30.70 -1.74 -24.55
N SER A 205 31.15 -1.35 -23.36
CA SER A 205 30.79 -2.05 -22.12
C SER A 205 29.43 -1.59 -21.59
N MET A 206 28.59 -2.56 -21.26
CA MET A 206 27.29 -2.36 -20.59
C MET A 206 27.44 -2.19 -19.06
N GLU A 207 28.59 -2.56 -18.49
CA GLU A 207 28.79 -2.54 -17.03
C GLU A 207 28.63 -1.16 -16.39
N PRO A 208 29.10 -0.04 -16.99
CA PRO A 208 28.81 1.30 -16.47
C PRO A 208 27.31 1.63 -16.45
N VAL A 209 26.52 1.09 -17.39
CA VAL A 209 25.06 1.29 -17.43
C VAL A 209 24.40 0.53 -16.28
N LYS A 210 24.81 -0.71 -16.02
CA LYS A 210 24.32 -1.47 -14.85
C LYS A 210 24.71 -0.83 -13.53
N SER A 211 25.96 -0.37 -13.41
CA SER A 211 26.46 0.36 -12.23
C SER A 211 25.66 1.65 -11.98
N PHE A 212 25.39 2.42 -13.02
CA PHE A 212 24.52 3.60 -12.96
C PHE A 212 23.10 3.26 -12.47
N LEU A 213 22.45 2.24 -13.06
CA LEU A 213 21.11 1.81 -12.63
C LEU A 213 21.10 1.33 -11.16
N ASN A 214 22.17 0.64 -10.72
CA ASN A 214 22.32 0.26 -9.33
C ASN A 214 22.52 1.48 -8.40
N ASN A 215 23.21 2.53 -8.86
CA ASN A 215 23.33 3.80 -8.11
C ASN A 215 21.96 4.50 -7.97
N CYS A 216 21.14 4.53 -9.03
CA CYS A 216 19.78 5.07 -8.97
C CYS A 216 18.92 4.33 -7.94
N ARG A 217 19.02 3.00 -7.87
CA ARG A 217 18.35 2.18 -6.84
C ARG A 217 18.83 2.54 -5.43
N VAL A 218 20.13 2.57 -5.19
CA VAL A 218 20.72 2.95 -3.90
C VAL A 218 20.33 4.38 -3.49
N PHE A 219 20.21 5.31 -4.43
CA PHE A 219 19.72 6.66 -4.17
C PHE A 219 18.23 6.67 -3.79
N ALA A 220 17.39 5.91 -4.49
CA ALA A 220 15.98 5.79 -4.17
C ALA A 220 15.75 5.11 -2.80
N ASP A 221 16.54 4.09 -2.48
CA ASP A 221 16.48 3.40 -1.19
C ASP A 221 16.94 4.31 -0.04
N LYS A 222 17.96 5.15 -0.24
CA LYS A 222 18.33 6.22 0.72
C LYS A 222 17.23 7.26 0.95
N GLN A 223 16.41 7.57 -0.07
CA GLN A 223 15.24 8.42 0.14
C GLN A 223 14.10 7.69 0.89
N ARG A 224 14.02 6.35 0.76
CA ARG A 224 13.10 5.50 1.54
C ARG A 224 13.55 5.27 2.99
N GLU A 225 14.83 5.41 3.32
CA GLU A 225 15.31 5.32 4.72
C GLU A 225 14.60 6.26 5.70
N SER A 226 13.86 7.28 5.22
CA SER A 226 13.04 8.17 6.06
C SER A 226 11.58 7.72 6.22
N PHE A 227 11.05 6.86 5.33
CA PHE A 227 9.62 6.57 5.23
C PHE A 227 9.31 5.10 4.94
N ILE A 228 8.33 4.56 5.66
CA ILE A 228 7.71 3.27 5.38
C ILE A 228 6.46 3.42 4.50
N THR A 229 6.36 2.55 3.49
CA THR A 229 5.16 2.34 2.68
C THR A 229 4.10 1.59 3.50
N VAL A 230 2.97 2.25 3.77
CA VAL A 230 1.76 1.62 4.31
C VAL A 230 0.70 1.57 3.21
N ARG A 231 0.22 0.38 2.86
CA ARG A 231 -0.89 0.19 1.92
C ARG A 231 -2.15 -0.10 2.68
N ALA A 232 -3.20 0.67 2.42
CA ALA A 232 -4.54 0.43 2.94
C ALA A 232 -5.47 0.02 1.79
N THR A 233 -6.51 -0.77 2.08
CA THR A 233 -7.48 -1.14 1.06
C THR A 233 -8.27 0.07 0.58
N LYS A 234 -8.66 0.04 -0.69
CA LYS A 234 -9.55 1.00 -1.32
C LYS A 234 -10.64 0.21 -2.02
N ASN A 235 -11.90 0.59 -1.79
CA ASN A 235 -12.99 0.05 -2.59
C ASN A 235 -13.03 0.80 -3.94
N GLN A 236 -12.78 0.09 -5.02
CA GLN A 236 -12.75 0.63 -6.38
C GLN A 236 -13.63 -0.25 -7.27
N TYR A 237 -14.67 0.33 -7.87
CA TYR A 237 -15.64 -0.39 -8.72
C TYR A 237 -16.21 -1.67 -8.08
N ASN A 238 -16.54 -1.62 -6.78
CA ASN A 238 -17.01 -2.77 -5.98
C ASN A 238 -15.99 -3.91 -5.74
N GLN A 239 -14.71 -3.74 -6.09
CA GLN A 239 -13.64 -4.65 -5.70
C GLN A 239 -12.70 -3.96 -4.70
N GLU A 240 -12.14 -4.69 -3.73
CA GLU A 240 -11.09 -4.15 -2.86
C GLU A 240 -9.70 -4.40 -3.45
N SER A 241 -8.88 -3.35 -3.51
CA SER A 241 -7.52 -3.39 -4.05
C SER A 241 -6.52 -2.67 -3.14
N TRP A 242 -5.23 -3.03 -3.27
CA TRP A 242 -4.10 -2.45 -2.54
C TRP A 242 -3.61 -1.12 -3.14
N ASP A 243 -4.53 -0.21 -3.43
CA ASP A 243 -4.26 1.02 -4.16
C ASP A 243 -3.78 2.18 -3.25
N THR A 244 -4.34 2.35 -2.04
CA THR A 244 -4.03 3.52 -1.20
C THR A 244 -2.65 3.40 -0.56
N THR A 245 -1.65 3.99 -1.21
CA THR A 245 -0.26 4.05 -0.71
C THR A 245 -0.07 5.29 0.16
N ILE A 246 0.22 5.09 1.45
CA ILE A 246 0.47 6.13 2.45
C ILE A 246 1.91 6.00 2.92
N LEU A 247 2.75 7.00 2.63
CA LEU A 247 4.06 7.10 3.29
C LEU A 247 3.87 7.55 4.74
N ARG A 248 4.48 6.84 5.67
CA ARG A 248 4.60 7.24 7.07
C ARG A 248 6.07 7.40 7.42
N PRO A 249 6.47 8.40 8.22
CA PRO A 249 7.85 8.48 8.69
C PRO A 249 8.20 7.22 9.48
N ILE A 250 9.45 6.76 9.38
CA ILE A 250 9.92 5.60 10.16
C ILE A 250 9.67 5.82 11.65
N ARG A 251 9.08 4.81 12.29
CA ARG A 251 8.82 4.81 13.73
C ARG A 251 9.81 3.87 14.44
N PRO A 252 10.80 4.38 15.20
CA PRO A 252 11.72 3.53 15.94
C PRO A 252 10.98 2.62 16.93
N LEU A 253 11.43 1.37 17.07
CA LEU A 253 10.79 0.38 17.97
C LEU A 253 10.79 0.82 19.45
N GLU A 254 11.80 1.60 19.84
CA GLU A 254 11.93 2.28 21.13
C GLU A 254 10.79 3.27 21.44
N THR A 255 9.99 3.70 20.45
CA THR A 255 8.79 4.54 20.69
C THR A 255 7.63 3.77 21.32
N VAL A 256 7.73 2.45 21.41
CA VAL A 256 6.67 1.57 21.89
C VAL A 256 7.11 0.92 23.19
N HIS A 257 6.39 1.27 24.26
CA HIS A 257 6.73 0.90 25.63
C HIS A 257 5.93 -0.33 26.06
N PHE A 258 6.65 -1.42 26.33
CA PHE A 258 6.20 -2.67 26.92
C PHE A 258 7.46 -3.43 27.40
N ASP A 259 7.31 -4.61 28.00
CA ASP A 259 8.42 -5.39 28.54
C ASP A 259 9.58 -5.59 27.55
N GLU A 260 10.78 -5.13 27.93
CA GLU A 260 12.00 -5.18 27.12
C GLU A 260 12.53 -6.60 26.89
N LYS A 261 12.15 -7.58 27.72
CA LYS A 261 12.44 -8.99 27.44
C LYS A 261 11.55 -9.49 26.30
N THR A 262 10.24 -9.35 26.43
CA THR A 262 9.25 -9.70 25.40
C THR A 262 9.51 -8.99 24.08
N LYS A 263 9.95 -7.71 24.11
CA LYS A 263 10.35 -6.95 22.91
C LYS A 263 11.52 -7.59 22.17
N ARG A 264 12.59 -7.96 22.89
CA ARG A 264 13.76 -8.64 22.31
C ARG A 264 13.43 -10.03 21.79
N GLU A 265 12.61 -10.80 22.52
CA GLU A 265 12.13 -12.10 22.08
C GLU A 265 11.31 -12.01 20.79
N LEU A 266 10.41 -11.02 20.66
CA LEU A 266 9.64 -10.75 19.45
C LEU A 266 10.54 -10.41 18.24
N VAL A 267 11.51 -9.51 18.42
CA VAL A 267 12.44 -9.12 17.35
C VAL A 267 13.25 -10.33 16.89
N ALA A 268 13.82 -11.11 17.82
CA ALA A 268 14.60 -12.30 17.50
C ALA A 268 13.75 -13.39 16.82
N ASP A 269 12.48 -13.57 17.20
CA ASP A 269 11.55 -14.52 16.59
C ASP A 269 11.24 -14.13 15.13
N ILE A 270 11.01 -12.83 14.85
CA ILE A 270 10.80 -12.31 13.49
C ILE A 270 12.08 -12.39 12.66
N GLU A 271 13.24 -12.00 13.21
CA GLU A 271 14.52 -12.08 12.52
C GLU A 271 14.89 -13.52 12.15
N THR A 272 14.66 -14.45 13.09
CA THR A 272 14.81 -15.89 12.86
C THR A 272 13.88 -16.37 11.74
N TYR A 273 12.61 -15.95 11.73
CA TYR A 273 11.68 -16.28 10.66
C TYR A 273 12.17 -15.77 9.30
N LEU A 274 12.53 -14.48 9.19
CA LEU A 274 12.95 -13.83 7.94
C LEU A 274 14.27 -14.36 7.36
N ASN A 275 15.06 -15.10 8.13
CA ASN A 275 16.32 -15.68 7.69
C ASN A 275 16.11 -16.73 6.57
N HIS A 276 16.91 -16.62 5.51
CA HIS A 276 16.88 -17.53 4.36
C HIS A 276 17.11 -19.01 4.75
N ALA A 277 17.92 -19.27 5.78
CA ALA A 277 18.15 -20.62 6.30
C ALA A 277 16.86 -21.23 6.89
N THR A 278 16.09 -20.44 7.64
CA THR A 278 14.80 -20.84 8.20
C THR A 278 13.78 -21.12 7.10
N ARG A 279 13.68 -20.24 6.09
CA ARG A 279 12.80 -20.49 4.93
C ARG A 279 13.12 -21.83 4.27
N LYS A 280 14.41 -22.12 4.03
CA LYS A 280 14.86 -23.39 3.46
C LYS A 280 14.48 -24.58 4.35
N PHE A 281 14.68 -24.48 5.67
CA PHE A 281 14.29 -25.52 6.65
C PHE A 281 12.80 -25.87 6.59
N TYR A 282 11.93 -24.87 6.46
CA TYR A 282 10.47 -25.06 6.34
C TYR A 282 10.12 -25.78 5.04
N THR A 283 10.62 -25.29 3.90
CA THR A 283 10.38 -25.90 2.57
C THR A 283 10.89 -27.33 2.49
N GLU A 284 12.09 -27.63 2.99
CA GLU A 284 12.66 -28.99 3.00
C GLU A 284 11.87 -29.99 3.86
N ARG A 285 11.07 -29.50 4.82
CA ARG A 285 10.24 -30.32 5.72
C ARG A 285 8.76 -30.33 5.34
N GLY A 286 8.38 -29.66 4.24
CA GLY A 286 6.98 -29.53 3.83
C GLY A 286 6.12 -28.74 4.83
N ILE A 287 6.73 -27.92 5.69
CA ILE A 287 6.02 -27.10 6.67
C ILE A 287 5.67 -25.76 6.00
N PRO A 288 4.38 -25.35 5.96
CA PRO A 288 4.01 -24.07 5.36
C PRO A 288 4.75 -22.89 6.00
N TYR A 289 5.44 -22.09 5.18
CA TYR A 289 6.26 -20.98 5.65
C TYR A 289 5.37 -19.76 5.96
N ARG A 290 4.72 -19.82 7.12
CA ARG A 290 3.79 -18.81 7.68
C ARG A 290 4.20 -18.46 9.12
N ARG A 291 3.91 -17.23 9.56
CA ARG A 291 4.09 -16.78 10.95
C ARG A 291 3.03 -15.77 11.37
N GLY A 292 2.31 -16.08 12.45
CA GLY A 292 1.22 -15.26 12.98
C GLY A 292 1.47 -14.75 14.41
N TYR A 293 1.22 -13.46 14.63
CA TYR A 293 1.34 -12.80 15.93
C TYR A 293 0.02 -12.13 16.32
N LEU A 294 -0.40 -12.27 17.57
CA LEU A 294 -1.54 -11.56 18.15
C LEU A 294 -1.08 -10.56 19.21
N PHE A 295 -1.30 -9.27 18.95
CA PHE A 295 -1.11 -8.19 19.90
C PHE A 295 -2.43 -7.92 20.62
N HIS A 296 -2.48 -8.13 21.94
CA HIS A 296 -3.70 -7.96 22.71
C HIS A 296 -3.52 -7.13 23.99
N GLY A 297 -4.57 -6.46 24.42
CA GLY A 297 -4.57 -5.62 25.61
C GLY A 297 -5.55 -4.45 25.49
N PRO A 298 -5.63 -3.57 26.51
CA PRO A 298 -6.52 -2.42 26.50
C PRO A 298 -6.36 -1.50 25.27
N PRO A 299 -7.38 -0.71 24.89
CA PRO A 299 -7.19 0.37 23.93
C PRO A 299 -6.18 1.39 24.47
N GLY A 300 -5.38 2.01 23.59
CA GLY A 300 -4.36 2.99 23.99
C GLY A 300 -2.99 2.42 24.42
N THR A 301 -2.78 1.10 24.38
CA THR A 301 -1.49 0.45 24.72
C THR A 301 -0.51 0.31 23.56
N GLY A 302 -0.82 0.88 22.39
CA GLY A 302 0.12 0.97 21.27
C GLY A 302 0.16 -0.24 20.32
N LYS A 303 -0.86 -1.11 20.29
CA LYS A 303 -0.92 -2.29 19.40
C LYS A 303 -0.61 -1.98 17.92
N THR A 304 -1.39 -1.10 17.28
CA THR A 304 -1.15 -0.60 15.91
C THR A 304 0.21 0.10 15.76
N SER A 305 0.63 0.80 16.82
CA SER A 305 1.91 1.52 16.85
C SER A 305 3.11 0.55 16.83
N LEU A 306 2.99 -0.61 17.48
CA LEU A 306 3.98 -1.69 17.44
C LEU A 306 4.10 -2.27 16.03
N SER A 307 2.98 -2.55 15.37
CA SER A 307 2.97 -3.09 14.00
C SER A 307 3.69 -2.17 13.01
N LEU A 308 3.44 -0.85 13.08
CA LEU A 308 4.15 0.14 12.26
C LEU A 308 5.65 0.21 12.59
N ALA A 309 6.00 0.13 13.87
CA ALA A 309 7.40 0.19 14.30
C ALA A 309 8.19 -1.07 13.91
N LEU A 310 7.57 -2.26 13.98
CA LEU A 310 8.18 -3.51 13.51
C LEU A 310 8.38 -3.51 12.00
N ALA A 311 7.38 -3.08 11.23
CA ALA A 311 7.50 -2.98 9.78
C ALA A 311 8.60 -1.96 9.39
N SER A 312 8.72 -0.85 10.12
CA SER A 312 9.81 0.12 9.95
C SER A 312 11.18 -0.48 10.30
N TYR A 313 11.27 -1.24 11.40
CA TYR A 313 12.52 -1.86 11.89
C TYR A 313 13.06 -2.92 10.92
N PHE A 314 12.20 -3.74 10.33
CA PHE A 314 12.58 -4.75 9.34
C PHE A 314 12.59 -4.24 7.89
N ASN A 315 12.28 -2.97 7.66
CA ASN A 315 12.15 -2.34 6.33
C ASN A 315 11.22 -3.13 5.37
N LEU A 316 10.03 -3.50 5.86
CA LEU A 316 9.02 -4.25 5.11
C LEU A 316 7.79 -3.38 4.85
N GLU A 317 7.15 -3.51 3.69
CA GLU A 317 5.88 -2.83 3.41
C GLU A 317 4.76 -3.35 4.33
N LEU A 318 3.99 -2.43 4.90
CA LEU A 318 2.89 -2.72 5.83
C LEU A 318 1.54 -2.68 5.10
N TYR A 319 0.83 -3.79 5.11
CA TYR A 319 -0.49 -3.94 4.52
C TYR A 319 -1.56 -3.86 5.61
N LEU A 320 -2.20 -2.70 5.74
CA LEU A 320 -3.23 -2.42 6.74
C LEU A 320 -4.60 -2.88 6.23
N LEU A 321 -5.23 -3.78 6.98
CA LEU A 321 -6.57 -4.28 6.71
C LEU A 321 -7.45 -4.15 7.96
N HIS A 322 -8.49 -3.32 7.86
CA HIS A 322 -9.50 -3.20 8.90
C HIS A 322 -10.66 -4.16 8.60
N ILE A 323 -10.73 -5.29 9.30
CA ILE A 323 -11.67 -6.37 8.93
C ILE A 323 -13.14 -5.91 8.89
N PRO A 324 -13.65 -5.06 9.81
CA PRO A 324 -15.02 -4.55 9.74
C PRO A 324 -15.39 -3.76 8.47
N SER A 325 -14.40 -3.28 7.70
CA SER A 325 -14.65 -2.58 6.43
C SER A 325 -14.86 -3.53 5.25
N ILE A 326 -14.42 -4.80 5.35
CA ILE A 326 -14.48 -5.77 4.27
C ILE A 326 -15.91 -6.25 4.08
N ARG A 327 -16.34 -6.30 2.81
CA ARG A 327 -17.69 -6.71 2.42
C ARG A 327 -17.87 -8.21 2.51
N ASP A 328 -17.21 -8.97 1.65
CA ASP A 328 -17.41 -10.41 1.47
C ASP A 328 -16.09 -11.21 1.59
N ASP A 329 -16.18 -12.52 1.86
CA ASP A 329 -15.02 -13.41 2.03
C ASP A 329 -14.12 -13.48 0.78
N ASN A 330 -14.70 -13.35 -0.43
CA ASN A 330 -13.96 -13.33 -1.68
C ASN A 330 -13.04 -12.09 -1.81
N ASP A 331 -13.45 -10.93 -1.29
CA ASP A 331 -12.62 -9.72 -1.31
C ASP A 331 -11.38 -9.93 -0.43
N LEU A 332 -11.56 -10.56 0.75
CA LEU A 332 -10.45 -10.92 1.63
C LEU A 332 -9.47 -11.90 0.95
N GLU A 333 -9.96 -12.92 0.25
CA GLU A 333 -9.13 -13.87 -0.49
C GLU A 333 -8.37 -13.21 -1.65
N ASN A 334 -9.04 -12.35 -2.43
CA ASN A 334 -8.42 -11.58 -3.51
C ASN A 334 -7.31 -10.65 -2.98
N LEU A 335 -7.58 -9.92 -1.90
CA LEU A 335 -6.60 -9.05 -1.24
C LEU A 335 -5.37 -9.86 -0.79
N PHE A 336 -5.58 -11.00 -0.13
CA PHE A 336 -4.46 -11.85 0.30
C PHE A 336 -3.73 -12.55 -0.85
N THR A 337 -4.37 -12.73 -2.01
CA THR A 337 -3.73 -13.27 -3.23
C THR A 337 -2.90 -12.22 -3.96
N ALA A 338 -3.26 -10.93 -3.83
CA ALA A 338 -2.52 -9.81 -4.39
C ALA A 338 -1.32 -9.33 -3.53
N LEU A 339 -1.02 -10.00 -2.41
CA LEU A 339 0.10 -9.63 -1.53
C LEU A 339 1.45 -10.10 -2.11
N PRO A 340 2.51 -9.28 -2.07
CA PRO A 340 3.85 -9.74 -2.43
C PRO A 340 4.45 -10.62 -1.32
N PRO A 341 5.41 -11.50 -1.64
CA PRO A 341 6.22 -12.18 -0.64
C PRO A 341 7.09 -11.19 0.13
N LYS A 342 7.41 -11.50 1.39
CA LYS A 342 8.14 -10.64 2.34
C LYS A 342 7.42 -9.30 2.65
N CYS A 343 6.15 -9.38 3.06
CA CYS A 343 5.42 -8.25 3.61
C CYS A 343 4.94 -8.51 5.04
N ILE A 344 4.54 -7.44 5.74
CA ILE A 344 3.80 -7.53 6.99
C ILE A 344 2.33 -7.16 6.72
N VAL A 345 1.41 -8.05 7.07
CA VAL A 345 -0.03 -7.80 7.03
C VAL A 345 -0.51 -7.48 8.44
N LEU A 346 -1.28 -6.41 8.60
CA LEU A 346 -1.89 -5.99 9.86
C LEU A 346 -3.41 -6.10 9.77
N LEU A 347 -3.96 -7.03 10.55
CA LEU A 347 -5.40 -7.24 10.70
C LEU A 347 -5.87 -6.51 11.96
N GLU A 348 -6.58 -5.40 11.78
CA GLU A 348 -7.09 -4.62 12.92
C GLU A 348 -8.45 -5.09 13.42
N ASP A 349 -8.61 -5.05 14.75
CA ASP A 349 -9.85 -5.32 15.49
C ASP A 349 -10.52 -6.66 15.14
N ILE A 350 -9.72 -7.74 15.09
CA ILE A 350 -10.19 -9.09 14.77
C ILE A 350 -11.28 -9.64 15.71
N ASP A 351 -11.46 -9.05 16.91
CA ASP A 351 -12.56 -9.41 17.80
C ASP A 351 -13.96 -9.02 17.28
N ALA A 352 -14.06 -8.09 16.32
CA ALA A 352 -15.34 -7.75 15.69
C ALA A 352 -15.99 -8.96 14.98
N VAL A 353 -15.22 -9.70 14.19
CA VAL A 353 -15.66 -10.88 13.41
C VAL A 353 -16.23 -11.98 14.31
N GLY A 354 -15.59 -12.20 15.47
CA GLY A 354 -15.99 -13.21 16.44
C GLY A 354 -17.22 -12.84 17.30
N ILE A 355 -17.70 -11.60 17.23
CA ILE A 355 -18.87 -11.14 18.00
C ILE A 355 -20.16 -11.41 17.24
N GLU A 356 -20.18 -11.30 15.91
CA GLU A 356 -21.40 -11.52 15.12
C GLU A 356 -21.89 -12.97 15.12
N ARG A 357 -20.97 -13.94 15.22
CA ARG A 357 -21.33 -15.37 15.31
C ARG A 357 -22.18 -15.67 16.56
N ARG A 358 -21.95 -14.94 17.67
CA ARG A 358 -22.81 -15.00 18.87
C ARG A 358 -24.18 -14.37 18.63
N LYS A 359 -24.26 -13.21 17.96
CA LYS A 359 -25.55 -12.57 17.63
C LYS A 359 -26.50 -13.45 16.80
N ARG A 360 -25.97 -14.38 15.98
CA ARG A 360 -26.80 -15.28 15.14
C ARG A 360 -27.17 -16.61 15.81
N PHE A 361 -26.32 -17.15 16.69
CA PHE A 361 -26.57 -18.43 17.37
C PHE A 361 -27.11 -18.29 18.80
N ASP A 362 -27.16 -17.08 19.35
CA ASP A 362 -27.67 -16.78 20.69
C ASP A 362 -28.76 -15.67 20.57
N PRO A 363 -30.01 -16.02 20.19
CA PRO A 363 -31.08 -15.04 19.90
C PRO A 363 -31.46 -14.17 21.10
N ASP A 364 -31.04 -14.55 22.31
CA ASP A 364 -31.19 -13.78 23.54
C ASP A 364 -30.52 -12.38 23.49
N GLU A 365 -29.63 -12.09 22.53
CA GLU A 365 -29.02 -10.75 22.36
C GLU A 365 -29.70 -9.84 21.32
N SER A 366 -30.69 -10.32 20.58
CA SER A 366 -31.38 -9.55 19.54
C SER A 366 -32.82 -9.17 19.92
N SER A 367 -33.00 -8.03 20.60
CA SER A 367 -34.24 -7.20 20.55
C SER A 367 -34.22 -6.03 21.55
N SER A 368 -33.43 -4.97 21.29
CA SER A 368 -33.81 -3.63 21.78
C SER A 368 -33.00 -2.47 21.18
N ASP A 369 -33.10 -2.21 19.88
CA ASP A 369 -32.79 -0.89 19.30
C ASP A 369 -33.78 -0.59 18.14
N GLU A 370 -35.08 -0.77 18.38
CA GLU A 370 -36.14 -0.16 17.58
C GLU A 370 -37.25 0.42 18.47
N SER A 371 -37.33 1.76 18.45
CA SER A 371 -38.45 2.65 18.77
C SER A 371 -37.88 4.06 18.53
N ASP A 372 -38.33 4.85 17.56
CA ASP A 372 -39.71 5.23 17.29
C ASP A 372 -39.81 6.01 15.96
N GLY A 373 -41.01 6.10 15.38
CA GLY A 373 -41.36 7.12 14.39
C GLY A 373 -41.40 6.73 12.89
N GLY A 374 -42.61 6.46 12.39
CA GLY A 374 -43.03 6.91 11.06
C GLY A 374 -42.76 6.00 9.86
N SER A 375 -43.82 5.75 9.10
CA SER A 375 -43.81 5.11 7.78
C SER A 375 -42.89 5.81 6.77
N ASP A 376 -41.94 5.06 6.20
CA ASP A 376 -41.43 5.26 4.83
C ASP A 376 -40.64 4.02 4.35
N GLU A 377 -41.35 3.04 3.77
CA GLU A 377 -40.73 1.96 3.00
C GLU A 377 -40.09 2.54 1.72
N SER A 378 -38.76 2.77 1.74
CA SER A 378 -37.88 2.73 0.54
C SER A 378 -36.45 3.26 0.75
N SER A 379 -36.11 3.90 1.89
CA SER A 379 -34.82 4.62 2.01
C SER A 379 -33.97 4.37 3.27
N ALA A 380 -34.26 3.32 4.05
CA ALA A 380 -33.38 2.84 5.12
C ALA A 380 -32.08 2.25 4.53
N ARG A 381 -31.02 3.08 4.53
CA ARG A 381 -29.76 2.85 3.82
C ARG A 381 -29.07 1.54 4.23
N SER A 382 -28.60 0.78 3.23
CA SER A 382 -27.67 -0.34 3.37
C SER A 382 -26.29 0.13 3.87
N PHE A 383 -26.19 0.43 5.16
CA PHE A 383 -24.91 0.65 5.84
C PHE A 383 -24.40 -0.66 6.45
N GLY A 384 -23.67 -1.41 5.62
CA GLY A 384 -22.58 -2.30 6.05
C GLY A 384 -22.87 -3.25 7.22
N GLN A 385 -23.64 -4.31 6.98
CA GLN A 385 -23.36 -5.57 7.66
C GLN A 385 -22.03 -6.09 7.11
N CYS A 386 -21.02 -6.27 7.95
CA CYS A 386 -19.79 -6.96 7.55
C CYS A 386 -20.18 -8.41 7.24
N ARG A 387 -19.95 -8.87 6.00
CA ARG A 387 -20.28 -10.25 5.58
C ARG A 387 -19.04 -11.15 5.56
N CYS A 388 -17.86 -10.58 5.83
CA CYS A 388 -16.64 -11.33 6.13
C CYS A 388 -16.91 -12.27 7.32
N THR A 389 -16.90 -13.56 7.05
CA THR A 389 -17.12 -14.58 8.06
C THR A 389 -15.81 -14.95 8.74
N LEU A 390 -15.89 -15.44 9.98
CA LEU A 390 -14.74 -16.05 10.62
C LEU A 390 -14.19 -17.21 9.78
N SER A 391 -15.05 -17.98 9.11
CA SER A 391 -14.63 -19.09 8.24
C SER A 391 -13.76 -18.60 7.06
N GLY A 392 -14.15 -17.51 6.40
CA GLY A 392 -13.35 -16.88 5.34
C GLY A 392 -11.98 -16.44 5.85
N LEU A 393 -11.93 -15.75 6.99
CA LEU A 393 -10.66 -15.36 7.61
C LEU A 393 -9.76 -16.56 7.95
N LEU A 394 -10.33 -17.66 8.47
CA LEU A 394 -9.56 -18.87 8.77
C LEU A 394 -9.06 -19.57 7.50
N ASN A 395 -9.85 -19.59 6.43
CA ASN A 395 -9.45 -20.13 5.13
C ASN A 395 -8.32 -19.30 4.51
N VAL A 396 -8.34 -17.98 4.65
CA VAL A 396 -7.31 -17.11 4.08
C VAL A 396 -5.98 -17.19 4.82
N LEU A 397 -6.01 -17.39 6.15
CA LEU A 397 -4.81 -17.55 6.97
C LEU A 397 -4.10 -18.90 6.78
N ASP A 398 -4.86 -19.98 6.62
CA ASP A 398 -4.36 -21.35 6.79
C ASP A 398 -4.88 -22.36 5.74
N GLY A 399 -5.55 -21.87 4.70
CA GLY A 399 -6.06 -22.68 3.60
C GLY A 399 -4.96 -23.27 2.72
N VAL A 400 -5.38 -24.23 1.88
CA VAL A 400 -4.51 -24.91 0.91
C VAL A 400 -4.05 -23.96 -0.20
N ALA A 401 -4.85 -22.95 -0.54
CA ALA A 401 -4.52 -21.90 -1.50
C ALA A 401 -3.77 -20.70 -0.88
N SER A 402 -3.57 -20.66 0.44
CA SER A 402 -2.98 -19.52 1.13
C SER A 402 -1.49 -19.35 0.86
N GLN A 403 -1.14 -18.28 0.15
CA GLN A 403 0.25 -17.90 -0.14
C GLN A 403 1.13 -17.77 1.12
N GLU A 404 2.40 -18.16 0.97
CA GLU A 404 3.41 -18.23 2.02
C GLU A 404 4.41 -17.06 2.00
N GLY A 405 5.22 -16.94 3.05
CA GLY A 405 6.35 -16.00 3.09
C GLY A 405 5.99 -14.57 3.48
N ARG A 406 4.91 -14.40 4.23
CA ARG A 406 4.46 -13.15 4.86
C ARG A 406 4.39 -13.29 6.38
N ILE A 407 4.37 -12.18 7.08
CA ILE A 407 4.09 -12.11 8.52
C ILE A 407 2.69 -11.56 8.71
N VAL A 408 1.86 -12.21 9.53
CA VAL A 408 0.54 -11.68 9.89
C VAL A 408 0.56 -11.19 11.33
N LEU A 409 0.26 -9.91 11.53
CA LEU A 409 0.04 -9.27 12.81
C LEU A 409 -1.46 -9.04 12.98
N MET A 410 -2.02 -9.44 14.11
CA MET A 410 -3.43 -9.23 14.46
C MET A 410 -3.52 -8.36 15.71
N THR A 411 -4.46 -7.42 15.75
CA THR A 411 -4.73 -6.65 16.97
C THR A 411 -6.10 -6.99 17.53
N SER A 412 -6.18 -7.16 18.85
CA SER A 412 -7.46 -7.34 19.55
C SER A 412 -7.50 -6.59 20.86
N ASN A 413 -8.65 -6.01 21.19
CA ASN A 413 -8.88 -5.42 22.50
C ASN A 413 -9.32 -6.46 23.54
N VAL A 414 -9.82 -7.63 23.09
CA VAL A 414 -10.46 -8.62 23.97
C VAL A 414 -10.11 -10.07 23.57
N ALA A 415 -8.84 -10.45 23.72
CA ALA A 415 -8.33 -11.77 23.31
C ALA A 415 -9.14 -12.97 23.85
N HIS A 416 -9.66 -12.90 25.08
CA HIS A 416 -10.48 -13.98 25.67
C HIS A 416 -11.84 -14.21 24.98
N LYS A 417 -12.25 -13.32 24.08
CA LYS A 417 -13.48 -13.47 23.27
C LYS A 417 -13.25 -14.04 21.87
N LEU A 418 -11.99 -14.22 21.47
CA LEU A 418 -11.62 -14.78 20.16
C LEU A 418 -11.97 -16.27 20.10
N ASP A 419 -12.28 -16.75 18.89
CA ASP A 419 -12.58 -18.16 18.66
C ASP A 419 -11.31 -19.01 18.83
N ARG A 420 -11.41 -20.14 19.52
CA ARG A 420 -10.32 -21.10 19.72
C ARG A 420 -9.75 -21.64 18.39
N ALA A 421 -10.52 -21.58 17.30
CA ALA A 421 -10.07 -21.95 15.96
C ALA A 421 -9.05 -20.97 15.35
N LEU A 422 -9.01 -19.71 15.81
CA LEU A 422 -8.05 -18.70 15.37
C LEU A 422 -6.72 -18.79 16.14
N VAL A 423 -6.77 -19.13 17.42
CA VAL A 423 -5.61 -19.23 18.33
C VAL A 423 -4.83 -20.55 18.18
N ARG A 424 -5.00 -21.27 17.06
CA ARG A 424 -4.26 -22.51 16.81
C ARG A 424 -2.85 -22.20 16.25
N PRO A 425 -1.82 -22.99 16.61
CA PRO A 425 -0.51 -22.91 15.97
C PRO A 425 -0.62 -23.01 14.44
N GLY A 426 0.22 -22.28 13.71
CA GLY A 426 0.12 -22.09 12.26
C GLY A 426 -0.78 -20.91 11.84
N ARG A 427 -1.64 -20.40 12.74
CA ARG A 427 -2.47 -19.19 12.53
C ARG A 427 -2.04 -18.06 13.45
N ILE A 428 -1.87 -18.36 14.74
CA ILE A 428 -1.30 -17.49 15.76
C ILE A 428 -0.27 -18.34 16.51
N ASP A 429 1.01 -18.05 16.29
CA ASP A 429 2.13 -18.78 16.90
C ASP A 429 2.61 -18.11 18.19
N ARG A 430 2.42 -16.79 18.29
CA ARG A 430 2.81 -15.97 19.45
C ARG A 430 1.68 -15.01 19.82
N MET A 431 1.36 -14.94 21.11
CA MET A 431 0.48 -13.91 21.68
C MET A 431 1.31 -12.98 22.56
N ILE A 432 1.16 -11.68 22.38
CA ILE A 432 1.88 -10.66 23.12
C ILE A 432 0.88 -9.70 23.77
N PHE A 433 1.00 -9.59 25.09
CA PHE A 433 0.20 -8.68 25.89
C PHE A 433 0.84 -7.29 25.94
N LEU A 434 0.13 -6.29 25.44
CA LEU A 434 0.47 -4.88 25.60
C LEU A 434 -0.40 -4.30 26.72
N GLY A 435 0.16 -4.32 27.92
CA GLY A 435 -0.48 -3.83 29.14
C GLY A 435 -0.38 -2.31 29.34
N ASN A 436 -0.60 -1.91 30.59
CA ASN A 436 -0.37 -0.55 31.05
C ASN A 436 1.14 -0.25 31.16
N ILE A 437 1.49 1.01 31.45
CA ILE A 437 2.88 1.45 31.48
C ILE A 437 3.56 1.18 32.84
N SER A 438 4.75 0.59 32.82
CA SER A 438 5.61 0.45 34.00
C SER A 438 6.40 1.73 34.28
N LYS A 439 6.91 1.92 35.51
CA LYS A 439 7.76 3.07 35.88
C LYS A 439 8.98 3.22 34.99
N GLN A 440 9.65 2.10 34.65
CA GLN A 440 10.79 2.10 33.75
C GLN A 440 10.41 2.60 32.35
N SER A 441 9.26 2.14 31.84
CA SER A 441 8.71 2.63 30.58
C SER A 441 8.30 4.11 30.64
N ALA A 442 7.77 4.58 31.77
CA ALA A 442 7.43 5.98 32.00
C ALA A 442 8.69 6.88 32.04
N LYS A 443 9.78 6.42 32.67
CA LYS A 443 11.10 7.09 32.62
C LYS A 443 11.56 7.23 31.17
N GLY A 444 11.58 6.13 30.41
CA GLY A 444 11.97 6.15 28.99
C GLY A 444 11.07 7.04 28.11
N MET A 445 9.77 7.13 28.39
CA MET A 445 8.87 8.05 27.68
C MET A 445 9.17 9.52 28.00
N PHE A 446 9.45 9.84 29.26
CA PHE A 446 9.85 11.19 29.69
C PHE A 446 11.18 11.61 29.05
N GLU A 447 12.20 10.74 29.13
CA GLU A 447 13.50 10.95 28.48
C GLU A 447 13.31 11.20 26.98
N ARG A 448 12.52 10.37 26.30
CA ARG A 448 12.25 10.52 24.86
C ARG A 448 11.55 11.82 24.48
N MET A 449 10.65 12.34 25.34
CA MET A 449 9.91 13.57 25.06
C MET A 449 10.80 14.82 25.23
N TYR A 450 11.68 14.83 26.23
CA TYR A 450 12.37 16.05 26.67
C TYR A 450 13.89 16.06 26.45
N ARG A 451 14.55 14.92 26.18
CA ARG A 451 16.00 14.88 25.94
C ARG A 451 16.30 15.63 24.62
N PRO A 452 17.13 16.69 24.66
CA PRO A 452 17.35 17.54 23.49
C PRO A 452 18.06 16.77 22.36
N HIS A 453 17.44 16.75 21.18
CA HIS A 453 17.97 16.00 20.03
C HIS A 453 19.32 16.58 19.55
N PRO A 454 20.32 15.76 19.19
CA PRO A 454 21.67 16.26 18.86
C PRO A 454 21.70 17.24 17.68
N SER A 455 20.78 17.09 16.73
CA SER A 455 20.67 17.97 15.56
C SER A 455 20.27 19.41 15.87
N THR A 456 19.63 19.66 17.02
CA THR A 456 19.28 21.02 17.46
C THR A 456 20.47 21.73 18.12
N GLN A 457 21.51 20.99 18.52
CA GLN A 457 22.64 21.53 19.31
C GLN A 457 23.84 21.97 18.45
N THR A 458 23.93 21.54 17.18
CA THR A 458 25.05 21.86 16.28
C THR A 458 25.06 23.31 15.77
N ALA A 459 24.03 24.11 16.05
CA ALA A 459 23.91 25.49 15.57
C ALA A 459 24.51 26.56 16.50
N SER A 460 24.87 26.24 17.75
CA SER A 460 25.15 27.27 18.77
C SER A 460 26.31 27.01 19.75
N ALA A 461 27.06 25.91 19.60
CA ALA A 461 28.17 25.58 20.51
C ALA A 461 29.56 25.70 19.85
N PRO A 462 30.43 26.62 20.31
CA PRO A 462 31.83 26.67 19.88
C PRO A 462 32.56 25.36 20.16
N HIS A 463 33.35 24.87 19.20
CA HIS A 463 34.22 23.72 19.41
C HIS A 463 35.42 24.11 20.28
N GLY A 464 35.63 23.41 21.42
CA GLY A 464 36.95 23.34 22.05
C GLY A 464 37.01 23.34 23.58
N ASP A 465 36.01 23.84 24.31
CA ASP A 465 36.14 24.03 25.76
C ASP A 465 35.87 22.75 26.57
N GLN A 466 36.77 22.41 27.50
CA GLN A 466 36.56 21.31 28.45
C GLN A 466 35.46 21.64 29.47
N ASN A 467 35.30 22.91 29.85
CA ASN A 467 34.23 23.35 30.76
C ASN A 467 32.84 23.08 30.17
N ALA A 468 32.69 23.25 28.85
CA ALA A 468 31.43 22.96 28.15
C ALA A 468 31.06 21.47 28.16
N LYS A 469 32.02 20.55 28.36
CA LYS A 469 31.72 19.12 28.56
C LYS A 469 31.27 18.82 29.99
N VAL A 470 31.87 19.47 31.00
CA VAL A 470 31.49 19.30 32.41
C VAL A 470 30.07 19.81 32.63
N LEU A 471 29.77 21.04 32.19
CA LEU A 471 28.43 21.64 32.28
C LEU A 471 27.34 20.80 31.61
N ARG A 472 27.63 20.16 30.47
CA ARG A 472 26.69 19.24 29.80
C ARG A 472 26.43 17.99 30.62
N LYS A 473 27.47 17.41 31.23
CA LYS A 473 27.33 16.22 32.07
C LYS A 473 26.50 16.50 33.33
N GLU A 474 26.69 17.67 33.94
CA GLU A 474 25.86 18.13 35.08
C GLU A 474 24.39 18.33 34.67
N GLN A 475 24.14 18.90 33.48
CA GLN A 475 22.78 19.04 32.93
C GLN A 475 22.13 17.69 32.58
N GLU A 476 22.91 16.72 32.07
CA GLU A 476 22.43 15.35 31.80
C GLU A 476 22.12 14.59 33.11
N GLU A 477 22.98 14.69 34.13
CA GLU A 477 22.74 14.06 35.44
C GLU A 477 21.52 14.65 36.16
N GLU A 478 21.29 15.97 36.09
CA GLU A 478 20.09 16.58 36.67
C GLU A 478 18.82 16.23 35.88
N PHE A 479 18.92 16.09 34.55
CA PHE A 479 17.81 15.59 33.73
C PHE A 479 17.44 14.13 34.05
N ASP A 480 18.43 13.25 34.23
CA ASP A 480 18.19 11.86 34.58
C ASP A 480 17.56 11.74 36.00
N ARG A 481 17.97 12.58 36.96
CA ARG A 481 17.29 12.70 38.27
C ARG A 481 15.85 13.18 38.13
N LEU A 482 15.59 14.13 37.24
CA LEU A 482 14.24 14.64 36.98
C LEU A 482 13.34 13.55 36.37
N ALA A 483 13.87 12.74 35.45
CA ALA A 483 13.18 11.58 34.88
C ALA A 483 12.89 10.51 35.95
N GLU A 484 13.81 10.28 36.89
CA GLU A 484 13.58 9.38 38.03
C GLU A 484 12.51 9.90 38.99
N LYS A 485 12.55 11.20 39.32
CA LYS A 485 11.52 11.88 40.12
C LYS A 485 10.15 11.85 39.46
N PHE A 486 10.08 11.96 38.14
CA PHE A 486 8.84 11.78 37.38
C PHE A 486 8.36 10.33 37.47
N SER A 487 9.24 9.36 37.17
CA SER A 487 8.87 7.93 37.15
C SER A 487 8.44 7.39 38.51
N SER A 488 9.06 7.84 39.61
CA SER A 488 8.72 7.35 40.96
C SER A 488 7.34 7.79 41.44
N GLN A 489 6.81 8.89 40.91
CA GLN A 489 5.44 9.36 41.16
C GLN A 489 4.39 8.65 40.29
N VAL A 490 4.78 8.01 39.19
CA VAL A 490 3.86 7.22 38.35
C VAL A 490 3.69 5.83 38.96
N PRO A 491 2.46 5.38 39.28
CA PRO A 491 2.23 4.01 39.73
C PRO A 491 2.37 3.00 38.58
N ASP A 492 3.01 1.86 38.86
CA ASP A 492 3.19 0.78 37.88
C ASP A 492 1.84 0.21 37.42
N ASP A 493 1.72 -0.04 36.12
CA ASP A 493 0.64 -0.80 35.48
C ASP A 493 -0.79 -0.28 35.72
N ILE A 494 -0.96 0.99 36.11
CA ILE A 494 -2.28 1.65 36.23
C ILE A 494 -2.70 2.37 34.96
N PHE A 495 -1.80 3.14 34.35
CA PHE A 495 -2.13 4.04 33.23
C PHE A 495 -1.74 3.45 31.88
N THR A 496 -2.53 3.75 30.84
CA THR A 496 -2.13 3.40 29.47
C THR A 496 -1.02 4.34 28.98
N PRO A 497 -0.08 3.86 28.13
CA PRO A 497 0.90 4.73 27.47
C PRO A 497 0.30 5.96 26.79
N ALA A 498 -0.89 5.84 26.18
CA ALA A 498 -1.58 6.96 25.55
C ALA A 498 -2.01 8.06 26.54
N GLN A 499 -2.46 7.72 27.75
CA GLN A 499 -2.81 8.71 28.79
C GLN A 499 -1.58 9.49 29.24
N LEU A 500 -0.48 8.79 29.55
CA LEU A 500 0.76 9.45 29.98
C LEU A 500 1.35 10.31 28.86
N GLN A 501 1.31 9.83 27.62
CA GLN A 501 1.71 10.62 26.45
C GLN A 501 0.85 11.88 26.31
N GLY A 502 -0.46 11.81 26.58
CA GLY A 502 -1.36 12.96 26.60
C GLY A 502 -0.97 14.01 27.66
N PHE A 503 -0.66 13.59 28.88
CA PHE A 503 -0.17 14.46 29.95
C PHE A 503 1.14 15.17 29.57
N LEU A 504 2.11 14.44 29.02
CA LEU A 504 3.39 14.99 28.57
C LEU A 504 3.22 15.95 27.38
N LEU A 505 2.29 15.65 26.46
CA LEU A 505 1.95 16.53 25.33
C LEU A 505 1.27 17.85 25.73
N ASN A 506 0.79 17.98 26.97
CA ASN A 506 0.31 19.25 27.52
C ASN A 506 1.45 20.08 28.16
N HIS A 507 2.62 19.48 28.41
CA HIS A 507 3.77 20.08 29.07
C HIS A 507 5.03 20.05 28.19
N ARG A 508 4.89 20.15 26.86
CA ARG A 508 5.93 19.84 25.84
C ARG A 508 7.28 20.52 26.04
N ASN A 509 7.28 21.73 26.58
CA ASN A 509 8.49 22.56 26.72
C ASN A 509 8.90 22.75 28.21
N ALA A 510 8.27 22.04 29.14
CA ALA A 510 8.40 22.26 30.58
C ALA A 510 8.57 20.94 31.37
N PRO A 511 9.73 20.27 31.27
CA PRO A 511 9.98 18.98 31.93
C PRO A 511 9.87 19.07 33.45
N GLU A 512 10.31 20.19 34.05
CA GLU A 512 10.19 20.40 35.50
C GLU A 512 8.75 20.48 35.98
N GLU A 513 7.88 21.19 35.26
CA GLU A 513 6.47 21.31 35.61
C GLU A 513 5.76 19.96 35.45
N ALA A 514 6.09 19.19 34.40
CA ALA A 514 5.61 17.82 34.26
C ALA A 514 6.00 16.95 35.46
N ALA A 515 7.27 17.01 35.90
CA ALA A 515 7.76 16.23 37.05
C ALA A 515 7.22 16.72 38.41
N LYS A 516 6.76 17.97 38.53
CA LYS A 516 6.06 18.48 39.73
C LYS A 516 4.57 18.13 39.74
N ARG A 517 3.90 18.17 38.58
CA ARG A 517 2.44 18.00 38.46
C ARG A 517 1.97 16.57 38.20
N VAL A 518 2.87 15.65 37.84
CA VAL A 518 2.51 14.24 37.60
C VAL A 518 1.86 13.62 38.83
N GLY A 519 2.35 13.91 40.04
CA GLY A 519 1.77 13.41 41.29
C GLY A 519 0.28 13.74 41.44
N SER A 520 -0.12 15.01 41.30
CA SER A 520 -1.53 15.41 41.38
C SER A 520 -2.36 14.82 40.22
N TRP A 521 -1.84 14.86 39.00
CA TRP A 521 -2.51 14.28 37.83
C TRP A 521 -2.81 12.79 38.00
N THR A 522 -1.87 11.99 38.54
CA THR A 522 -2.15 10.55 38.77
C THR A 522 -3.30 10.28 39.74
N VAL A 523 -3.51 11.15 40.74
CA VAL A 523 -4.63 11.01 41.68
C VAL A 523 -5.95 11.38 40.99
N GLU A 524 -5.97 12.48 40.24
CA GLU A 524 -7.13 12.95 39.48
C GLU A 524 -7.55 11.95 38.39
N GLU A 525 -6.61 11.52 37.55
CA GLU A 525 -6.84 10.57 36.46
C GLU A 525 -7.32 9.21 36.99
N LYS A 526 -6.76 8.73 38.10
CA LYS A 526 -7.22 7.50 38.75
C LYS A 526 -8.65 7.62 39.26
N ALA A 527 -9.03 8.74 39.87
CA ALA A 527 -10.40 8.98 40.33
C ALA A 527 -11.38 9.01 39.14
N LEU A 528 -11.01 9.63 38.02
CA LEU A 528 -11.80 9.62 36.77
C LEU A 528 -11.93 8.21 36.18
N MET A 529 -10.87 7.41 36.20
CA MET A 529 -10.89 6.01 35.75
C MET A 529 -11.81 5.14 36.63
N ASP A 530 -11.71 5.26 37.95
CA ASP A 530 -12.57 4.55 38.90
C ASP A 530 -14.05 4.93 38.70
N GLU A 531 -14.36 6.21 38.49
CA GLU A 531 -15.72 6.66 38.20
C GLU A 531 -16.22 6.13 36.84
N ALA A 532 -15.39 6.19 35.79
CA ALA A 532 -15.72 5.64 34.48
C ALA A 532 -15.94 4.12 34.52
N GLN A 533 -15.19 3.39 35.34
CA GLN A 533 -15.36 1.95 35.55
C GLN A 533 -16.66 1.64 36.33
N ARG A 534 -17.01 2.43 37.35
CA ARG A 534 -18.32 2.34 38.04
C ARG A 534 -19.47 2.61 37.07
N ARG A 535 -19.39 3.67 36.26
CA ARG A 535 -20.38 4.00 35.21
C ARG A 535 -20.52 2.85 34.20
N LYS A 536 -19.42 2.29 33.69
CA LYS A 536 -19.43 1.11 32.79
C LYS A 536 -20.09 -0.12 33.43
N LYS A 537 -19.78 -0.42 34.70
CA LYS A 537 -20.38 -1.55 35.43
C LYS A 537 -21.90 -1.36 35.59
N LEU A 538 -22.35 -0.18 36.00
CA LEU A 538 -23.78 0.17 36.11
C LEU A 538 -24.52 0.02 34.76
N VAL A 539 -23.92 0.45 33.65
CA VAL A 539 -24.48 0.27 32.30
C VAL A 539 -24.55 -1.22 31.92
N ALA A 540 -23.51 -2.00 32.20
CA ALA A 540 -23.50 -3.44 31.95
C ALA A 540 -24.57 -4.18 32.76
N GLU A 541 -24.73 -3.84 34.05
CA GLU A 541 -25.79 -4.38 34.91
C GLU A 541 -27.20 -4.00 34.43
N ARG A 542 -27.40 -2.75 33.98
CA ARG A 542 -28.67 -2.31 33.37
C ARG A 542 -28.98 -3.09 32.09
N LYS A 543 -27.99 -3.29 31.20
CA LYS A 543 -28.14 -4.11 29.99
C LYS A 543 -28.45 -5.57 30.33
N ALA A 544 -27.76 -6.17 31.30
CA ALA A 544 -28.02 -7.53 31.76
C ALA A 544 -29.42 -7.69 32.37
N LYS A 545 -29.89 -6.72 33.16
CA LYS A 545 -31.27 -6.68 33.68
C LYS A 545 -32.30 -6.57 32.55
N LYS A 546 -32.06 -5.71 31.54
CA LYS A 546 -32.92 -5.60 30.35
C LYS A 546 -32.99 -6.92 29.56
N LYS A 547 -31.84 -7.55 29.28
CA LYS A 547 -31.74 -8.88 28.62
C LYS A 547 -32.53 -9.96 29.38
N LYS A 548 -32.37 -10.04 30.71
CA LYS A 548 -33.14 -10.98 31.56
C LYS A 548 -34.65 -10.70 31.52
N ALA A 549 -35.08 -9.44 31.53
CA ALA A 549 -36.49 -9.08 31.47
C ALA A 549 -37.13 -9.40 30.10
N ILE A 550 -36.39 -9.19 29.00
CA ILE A 550 -36.82 -9.57 27.65
C ILE A 550 -36.94 -11.10 27.55
N LYS A 551 -35.91 -11.85 27.97
CA LYS A 551 -35.96 -13.32 27.97
C LYS A 551 -37.14 -13.86 28.78
N LEU A 552 -37.42 -13.30 29.96
CA LEU A 552 -38.57 -13.69 30.78
C LEU A 552 -39.92 -13.37 30.11
N LYS A 553 -40.03 -12.25 29.37
CA LYS A 553 -41.22 -11.93 28.57
C LYS A 553 -41.40 -12.90 27.41
N ALA A 554 -40.34 -13.25 26.68
CA ALA A 554 -40.39 -14.22 25.59
C ALA A 554 -40.81 -15.61 26.08
N LEU A 555 -40.26 -16.06 27.21
CA LEU A 555 -40.63 -17.34 27.84
C LEU A 555 -42.11 -17.37 28.29
N LYS A 556 -42.65 -16.23 28.76
CA LYS A 556 -44.09 -16.11 29.06
C LYS A 556 -44.95 -16.09 27.80
N ALA A 557 -44.51 -15.45 26.72
CA ALA A 557 -45.24 -15.43 25.45
C ALA A 557 -45.42 -16.85 24.88
N LEU A 558 -44.34 -17.64 24.78
CA LEU A 558 -44.44 -19.06 24.37
C LEU A 558 -45.36 -19.88 25.29
N GLY A 559 -45.41 -19.56 26.58
CA GLY A 559 -46.32 -20.22 27.54
C GLY A 559 -47.80 -19.87 27.39
N THR A 560 -48.16 -18.86 26.57
CA THR A 560 -49.56 -18.38 26.42
C THR A 560 -50.21 -18.82 25.11
N GLU A 561 -49.49 -19.52 24.22
CA GLU A 561 -50.00 -19.97 22.91
C GLU A 561 -50.63 -21.38 22.94
N VAL A 562 -50.65 -22.05 24.11
CA VAL A 562 -51.17 -23.43 24.26
C VAL A 562 -52.67 -23.49 24.62
N GLU A 563 -53.29 -22.38 25.00
CA GLU A 563 -54.74 -22.30 25.28
C GLU A 563 -55.46 -21.42 24.23
N ARG A 564 -55.75 -21.99 23.05
CA ARG A 564 -56.81 -21.53 22.13
C ARG A 564 -57.09 -22.53 20.99
N GLU A 565 -57.70 -23.66 21.33
CA GLU A 565 -58.52 -24.40 20.36
C GLU A 565 -59.99 -24.01 20.51
N TYR A 566 -60.64 -23.69 19.38
CA TYR A 566 -62.09 -23.50 19.27
C TYR A 566 -62.66 -24.70 18.53
N ASP A 567 -63.70 -25.32 19.08
CA ASP A 567 -64.38 -26.44 18.42
C ASP A 567 -65.56 -25.96 17.55
N GLY A 568 -65.83 -26.72 16.48
CA GLY A 568 -66.54 -26.26 15.30
C GLY A 568 -68.06 -26.43 15.30
N ASN A 569 -68.80 -25.68 16.13
CA ASN A 569 -70.18 -25.30 15.76
C ASN A 569 -70.70 -24.08 16.56
N GLY A 570 -71.01 -22.98 15.87
CA GLY A 570 -71.35 -21.72 16.55
C GLY A 570 -72.79 -21.65 17.09
N LYS A 571 -72.96 -21.72 18.41
CA LYS A 571 -73.97 -20.95 19.16
C LYS A 571 -73.78 -20.98 20.68
N ASP A 572 -73.80 -19.80 21.31
CA ASP A 572 -73.82 -19.61 22.76
C ASP A 572 -75.13 -20.06 23.41
N ILE A 573 -75.04 -20.75 24.55
CA ILE A 573 -76.06 -20.75 25.61
C ILE A 573 -75.33 -20.79 26.96
N GLY A 574 -75.53 -19.78 27.81
CA GLY A 574 -74.78 -19.62 29.07
C GLY A 574 -75.36 -20.37 30.28
N GLY A 575 -74.51 -20.59 31.29
CA GLY A 575 -74.90 -21.11 32.60
C GLY A 575 -73.73 -21.69 33.41
N GLU A 576 -73.31 -20.99 34.46
CA GLU A 576 -72.43 -21.52 35.54
C GLU A 576 -73.03 -22.80 36.18
N LYS A 577 -72.34 -23.77 36.82
CA LYS A 577 -70.98 -23.97 37.41
C LYS A 577 -70.91 -25.49 37.84
N PRO A 578 -69.88 -26.00 38.55
CA PRO A 578 -68.50 -26.32 38.17
C PRO A 578 -68.18 -27.85 38.34
N ILE A 579 -66.89 -28.21 38.46
CA ILE A 579 -66.30 -29.49 38.94
C ILE A 579 -66.09 -30.59 37.89
N LEU A 580 -64.83 -31.03 37.75
CA LEU A 580 -64.31 -32.39 37.48
C LEU A 580 -62.80 -32.27 37.15
N ASN A 581 -61.93 -33.23 37.42
CA ASN A 581 -61.82 -34.04 38.64
C ASN A 581 -60.37 -34.51 38.81
N ASP A 582 -60.04 -34.98 40.00
CA ASP A 582 -58.68 -35.44 40.31
C ASP A 582 -58.27 -36.73 39.57
N LYS A 583 -56.96 -36.87 39.45
CA LYS A 583 -56.23 -38.01 38.89
C LYS A 583 -56.70 -39.35 39.45
N GLN A 584 -56.84 -40.34 38.58
CA GLN A 584 -56.48 -41.73 38.89
C GLN A 584 -56.00 -42.43 37.62
N GLY A 585 -54.93 -43.20 37.74
CA GLY A 585 -54.40 -44.04 36.65
C GLY A 585 -54.07 -45.42 37.19
N ALA A 586 -54.45 -46.45 36.43
CA ALA A 586 -54.01 -47.84 36.62
C ALA A 586 -54.26 -48.64 35.32
N SER A 587 -53.21 -49.33 34.84
CA SER A 587 -53.15 -50.73 34.32
C SER A 587 -54.30 -51.29 33.44
N GLU A 588 -54.05 -52.01 32.33
CA GLU A 588 -53.52 -53.41 32.20
C GLU A 588 -53.29 -53.76 30.70
N LYS A 589 -52.57 -54.79 30.21
CA LYS A 589 -51.61 -55.81 30.71
C LYS A 589 -50.83 -56.46 29.51
N PHE A 590 -49.65 -57.02 29.79
CA PHE A 590 -48.97 -58.23 29.20
C PHE A 590 -49.08 -58.62 27.69
N HIS A 591 -47.92 -58.90 27.08
CA HIS A 591 -47.38 -60.27 27.02
C HIS A 591 -45.83 -60.28 26.96
N ASP A 592 -45.22 -61.46 27.06
CA ASP A 592 -43.80 -61.76 27.35
C ASP A 592 -43.23 -62.63 26.22
N PRO A 593 -41.90 -62.85 26.04
CA PRO A 593 -41.21 -63.87 26.86
C PRO A 593 -39.69 -63.70 27.12
N GLU A 594 -39.21 -64.35 28.19
CA GLU A 594 -37.96 -65.15 28.35
C GLU A 594 -36.57 -64.58 27.92
N ASN A 595 -35.43 -64.86 28.57
CA ASN A 595 -35.04 -65.38 29.91
C ASN A 595 -33.49 -65.17 30.06
N GLU A 596 -32.89 -65.56 31.19
CA GLU A 596 -31.45 -65.88 31.42
C GLU A 596 -30.40 -64.75 31.66
N THR A 597 -30.21 -64.46 32.96
CA THR A 597 -28.96 -64.57 33.77
C THR A 597 -27.59 -64.02 33.29
N GLN A 598 -27.00 -63.15 34.13
CA GLN A 598 -25.64 -63.18 34.77
C GLN A 598 -25.28 -61.71 35.14
N GLU A 599 -25.27 -61.27 36.41
CA GLU A 599 -24.32 -61.61 37.48
C GLU A 599 -22.86 -61.66 37.05
N GLU A 600 -22.10 -60.59 37.31
CA GLU A 600 -21.08 -60.60 38.38
C GLU A 600 -20.57 -59.19 38.72
N ALA A 601 -19.91 -59.07 39.88
CA ALA A 601 -19.46 -57.82 40.48
C ALA A 601 -17.91 -57.70 40.48
N TYR A 602 -17.35 -56.91 41.41
CA TYR A 602 -15.94 -56.50 41.53
C TYR A 602 -15.47 -55.49 40.45
N GLY A 603 -14.65 -54.49 40.78
CA GLY A 603 -14.09 -54.12 42.08
C GLY A 603 -12.73 -53.45 41.90
N VAL A 604 -12.54 -52.31 42.57
CA VAL A 604 -11.28 -51.75 43.12
C VAL A 604 -9.95 -52.28 42.53
N GLU A 605 -9.09 -51.42 41.98
CA GLU A 605 -7.93 -50.85 42.70
C GLU A 605 -7.10 -49.86 41.84
N SER A 606 -6.19 -49.14 42.51
CA SER A 606 -5.35 -48.04 42.04
C SER A 606 -4.16 -48.42 41.14
N LYS A 607 -3.72 -47.46 40.32
CA LYS A 607 -2.30 -47.03 40.26
C LYS A 607 -2.17 -45.58 39.80
#